data_AF-A0A395SCN2-F1
#
_entry.id   AF-A0A395SCN2-F1
#
_cell.length_a   1.000
_cell.length_b   1.000
_cell.length_c   1.000
_cell.angle_alpha   90.00
_cell.angle_beta   90.00
_cell.angle_gamma   90.00
#
_symmetry.space_group_name_H-M   'P 1'
#
loop_
_entity.id
_entity.type
_entity.pdbx_description
1 polymer ?
#
loop_
_entity_poly.entity_id
_entity_poly.type
_entity_poly.pdbx_seq_one_letter_code
_entity_poly.pdbx_strand_id
1 'polypeptide(L)'
;MEVNIQFQWLRRRWAKPTDHMDITVGENSMKTMAESQIKHVKQGCPLLTHPDGGKIAAVRVGDNMPLISGHTFILTMSAEDAAKCKIMLDLQWALITIAAMSGGAEYPELLPSVDDFDAMMQGTAGVDLGF
;
A
#
# COMPACT_ATOMS: atom_id res chain seq x y z
N MET A 1 -3.26 -17.41 -21.76
CA MET A 1 -2.68 -16.08 -22.06
C MET A 1 -1.56 -15.81 -21.08
N GLU A 2 -0.50 -15.14 -21.51
CA GLU A 2 0.57 -14.68 -20.64
C GLU A 2 0.30 -13.24 -20.22
N VAL A 3 0.32 -13.00 -18.90
CA VAL A 3 0.15 -11.67 -18.30
C VAL A 3 1.46 -11.27 -17.65
N ASN A 4 2.01 -10.13 -18.07
CA ASN A 4 3.22 -9.55 -17.50
C ASN A 4 2.85 -8.64 -16.33
N ILE A 5 3.35 -8.96 -15.14
CA ILE A 5 3.23 -8.13 -13.94
C ILE A 5 4.59 -7.53 -13.63
N GLN A 6 4.64 -6.21 -13.47
CA GLN A 6 5.85 -5.53 -13.06
C GLN A 6 5.79 -5.18 -11.57
N PHE A 7 6.83 -5.55 -10.84
CA PHE A 7 7.00 -5.19 -9.45
C PHE A 7 7.51 -3.75 -9.32
N GLN A 8 6.94 -3.00 -8.39
CA GLN A 8 7.33 -1.63 -8.07
C GLN A 8 7.36 -1.49 -6.53
N TRP A 9 8.47 -0.99 -6.00
CA TRP A 9 8.56 -0.64 -4.58
C TRP A 9 7.66 0.55 -4.27
N LEU A 10 6.76 0.35 -3.33
CA LEU A 10 5.94 1.43 -2.81
C LEU A 10 6.75 2.28 -1.83
N ARG A 11 6.62 3.60 -1.89
CA ARG A 11 7.15 4.44 -0.81
C ARG A 11 6.28 4.27 0.41
N ARG A 12 6.94 4.10 1.54
CA ARG A 12 6.31 3.90 2.84
C ARG A 12 6.65 5.07 3.75
N ARG A 13 5.65 5.58 4.49
CA ARG A 13 5.87 6.58 5.53
C ARG A 13 6.31 5.89 6.83
N TRP A 14 7.32 6.44 7.49
CA TRP A 14 7.80 5.99 8.80
C TRP A 14 7.08 6.73 9.94
N ALA A 15 5.75 6.68 9.93
CA ALA A 15 4.91 7.33 10.92
C ALA A 15 3.91 6.32 11.48
N LYS A 16 3.46 6.53 12.71
CA LYS A 16 2.43 5.68 13.32
C LYS A 16 1.06 6.05 12.73
N PRO A 17 0.12 5.10 12.64
CA PRO A 17 -1.26 5.36 12.24
C PRO A 17 -1.97 6.38 13.14
N THR A 18 -1.53 6.50 14.38
CA THR A 18 -2.03 7.46 15.38
C THR A 18 -1.45 8.86 15.22
N ASP A 19 -0.46 9.06 14.35
CA ASP A 19 0.15 10.38 14.16
C ASP A 19 -0.85 11.27 13.41
N HIS A 20 -1.24 12.38 14.06
CA HIS A 20 -2.17 13.35 13.48
C HIS A 20 -1.67 13.83 12.10
N MET A 21 -2.59 13.81 11.14
CA MET A 21 -2.39 14.41 9.83
C MET A 21 -3.30 15.60 9.66
N ASP A 22 -2.69 16.74 9.38
CA ASP A 22 -3.41 17.85 8.80
C ASP A 22 -3.67 17.61 7.32
N ILE A 23 -4.78 18.14 6.80
CA ILE A 23 -5.12 17.95 5.38
C ILE A 23 -4.22 18.81 4.49
N THR A 24 -3.91 20.04 4.91
CA THR A 24 -3.35 21.07 4.03
C THR A 24 -2.04 21.71 4.50
N VAL A 25 -1.68 21.61 5.78
CA VAL A 25 -0.53 22.34 6.36
C VAL A 25 0.43 21.38 7.04
N GLY A 26 1.73 21.62 6.87
CA GLY A 26 2.79 20.87 7.55
C GLY A 26 3.41 19.74 6.72
N GLU A 27 4.56 19.27 7.18
CA GLU A 27 5.34 18.19 6.55
C GLU A 27 4.59 16.86 6.54
N ASN A 28 3.68 16.69 7.49
CA ASN A 28 2.78 15.55 7.63
C ASN A 28 1.41 15.78 7.00
N SER A 29 1.28 16.75 6.10
CA SER A 29 0.02 16.97 5.40
C SER A 29 -0.23 15.93 4.31
N MET A 30 -1.51 15.65 4.02
CA MET A 30 -1.90 14.79 2.90
C MET A 30 -1.29 15.28 1.56
N LYS A 31 -1.24 16.60 1.35
CA LYS A 31 -0.60 17.21 0.18
C LYS A 31 0.87 16.83 0.07
N THR A 32 1.64 17.04 1.15
CA THR A 32 3.08 16.71 1.18
C THR A 32 3.32 15.21 0.95
N MET A 33 2.42 14.36 1.46
CA MET A 33 2.50 12.91 1.23
C MET A 33 2.28 12.54 -0.24
N ALA A 34 1.28 13.12 -0.88
CA ALA A 34 0.98 12.89 -2.29
C ALA A 34 2.13 13.38 -3.17
N GLU A 35 2.65 14.59 -2.94
CA GLU A 35 3.80 15.13 -3.66
C GLU A 35 5.03 14.23 -3.52
N SER A 36 5.27 13.72 -2.31
CA SER A 36 6.39 12.84 -2.06
C SER A 36 6.21 11.44 -2.66
N GLN A 37 4.97 10.95 -2.83
CA GLN A 37 4.72 9.74 -3.63
C GLN A 37 4.98 9.97 -5.12
N ILE A 38 4.50 11.09 -5.66
CA ILE A 38 4.78 11.47 -7.05
C ILE A 38 6.29 11.55 -7.29
N LYS A 39 7.05 12.12 -6.34
CA LYS A 39 8.51 12.15 -6.40
C LYS A 39 9.11 10.74 -6.40
N HIS A 40 8.64 9.84 -5.54
CA HIS A 40 9.11 8.45 -5.49
C HIS A 40 8.89 7.71 -6.81
N VAL A 41 7.71 7.86 -7.42
CA VAL A 41 7.40 7.29 -8.73
C VAL A 41 8.33 7.87 -9.81
N LYS A 42 8.55 9.20 -9.81
CA LYS A 42 9.49 9.85 -10.75
C LYS A 42 10.94 9.38 -10.58
N GLN A 43 11.32 8.92 -9.39
CA GLN A 43 12.65 8.36 -9.11
C GLN A 43 12.77 6.88 -9.47
N GLY A 44 11.75 6.27 -10.08
CA GLY A 44 11.76 4.88 -10.48
C GLY A 44 11.51 3.91 -9.33
N CYS A 45 10.79 4.36 -8.29
CA CYS A 45 10.40 3.54 -7.15
C CYS A 45 11.60 2.84 -6.48
N PRO A 46 12.56 3.57 -5.89
CA PRO A 46 13.73 2.94 -5.26
C PRO A 46 13.34 2.03 -4.06
N LEU A 47 14.28 1.17 -3.65
CA LEU A 47 14.14 0.34 -2.46
C LEU A 47 13.88 1.19 -1.21
N LEU A 48 13.14 0.61 -0.27
CA LEU A 48 12.89 1.23 1.02
C LEU A 48 14.21 1.40 1.79
N THR A 49 14.43 2.62 2.26
CA THR A 49 15.54 2.97 3.14
C THR A 49 14.96 3.29 4.51
N HIS A 50 15.39 2.53 5.52
CA HIS A 50 15.06 2.76 6.92
C HIS A 50 15.75 4.05 7.42
N PRO A 51 15.20 4.76 8.42
CA PRO A 51 15.80 6.00 8.91
C PRO A 51 17.25 5.90 9.40
N ASP A 52 17.72 4.71 9.77
CA ASP A 52 19.12 4.43 10.14
C ASP A 52 20.06 4.23 8.92
N GLY A 53 19.54 4.31 7.69
CA GLY A 53 20.27 4.09 6.46
C GLY A 53 20.27 2.65 5.95
N GLY A 54 19.68 1.70 6.69
CA GLY A 54 19.51 0.32 6.26
C GLY A 54 18.57 0.20 5.06
N LYS A 55 18.85 -0.71 4.13
CA LYS A 55 17.95 -1.01 3.01
C LYS A 55 17.05 -2.20 3.38
N ILE A 56 15.75 -2.03 3.23
CA ILE A 56 14.78 -3.10 3.39
C ILE A 56 14.39 -3.59 2.00
N ALA A 57 14.57 -4.89 1.78
CA ALA A 57 14.26 -5.53 0.51
C ALA A 57 13.60 -6.89 0.75
N ALA A 58 12.62 -7.20 -0.11
CA ALA A 58 12.17 -8.57 -0.31
C ALA A 58 13.19 -9.26 -1.21
N VAL A 59 13.57 -10.48 -0.89
CA VAL A 59 14.55 -11.28 -1.62
C VAL A 59 13.88 -12.46 -2.30
N ARG A 60 14.30 -12.75 -3.52
CA ARG A 60 13.90 -13.96 -4.24
C ARG A 60 14.52 -15.18 -3.57
N VAL A 61 13.72 -16.20 -3.31
CA VAL A 61 14.19 -17.42 -2.62
C VAL A 61 15.23 -18.20 -3.42
N GLY A 62 15.14 -18.17 -4.77
CA GLY A 62 15.99 -19.00 -5.62
C GLY A 62 17.45 -18.53 -5.73
N ASP A 63 17.67 -17.22 -5.69
CA ASP A 63 19.00 -16.61 -5.92
C ASP A 63 19.41 -15.64 -4.80
N ASN A 64 18.56 -15.46 -3.78
CA ASN A 64 18.72 -14.46 -2.71
C ASN A 64 18.94 -13.03 -3.22
N MET A 65 18.52 -12.73 -4.45
CA MET A 65 18.65 -11.40 -5.01
C MET A 65 17.47 -10.53 -4.58
N PRO A 66 17.71 -9.27 -4.17
CA PRO A 66 16.65 -8.37 -3.79
C PRO A 66 15.75 -8.09 -5.00
N LEU A 67 14.46 -8.05 -4.76
CA LEU A 67 13.49 -7.53 -5.71
C LEU A 67 13.79 -6.05 -5.90
N ILE A 68 14.03 -5.66 -7.14
CA ILE A 68 14.17 -4.27 -7.56
C ILE A 68 12.95 -3.89 -8.40
N SER A 69 12.55 -2.63 -8.31
CA SER A 69 11.49 -2.08 -9.15
C SER A 69 11.81 -2.27 -10.63
N GLY A 70 10.80 -2.58 -11.42
CA GLY A 70 10.94 -2.90 -12.82
C GLY A 70 11.04 -4.39 -13.12
N HIS A 71 11.31 -5.25 -12.13
CA HIS A 71 11.28 -6.70 -12.32
C HIS A 71 9.91 -7.18 -12.80
N THR A 72 9.91 -7.96 -13.89
CA THR A 72 8.69 -8.51 -14.48
C THR A 72 8.54 -9.99 -14.15
N PHE A 73 7.30 -10.41 -13.93
CA PHE A 73 6.89 -11.78 -13.71
C PHE A 73 5.80 -12.14 -14.73
N ILE A 74 5.81 -13.38 -15.20
CA ILE A 74 4.82 -13.88 -16.14
C ILE A 74 3.86 -14.78 -15.38
N LEU A 75 2.57 -14.48 -15.48
CA LEU A 75 1.49 -15.35 -15.02
C LEU A 75 0.74 -15.94 -16.20
N THR A 76 0.52 -17.25 -16.16
CA THR A 76 -0.29 -17.96 -17.16
C THR A 76 -1.71 -18.12 -16.64
N MET A 77 -2.68 -17.51 -17.32
CA MET A 77 -4.10 -17.62 -16.95
C MET A 77 -5.04 -17.51 -18.17
N SER A 78 -6.33 -17.74 -17.94
CA SER A 78 -7.36 -17.55 -18.96
C SER A 78 -7.54 -16.06 -19.30
N ALA A 79 -8.15 -15.74 -20.45
CA ALA A 79 -8.41 -14.34 -20.81
C ALA A 79 -9.40 -13.66 -19.84
N GLU A 80 -10.39 -14.42 -19.35
CA GLU A 80 -11.35 -13.92 -18.37
C GLU A 80 -10.68 -13.60 -17.03
N ASP A 81 -9.82 -14.50 -16.54
CA ASP A 81 -9.10 -14.30 -15.28
C ASP A 81 -8.06 -13.20 -15.40
N ALA A 82 -7.44 -13.01 -16.57
CA ALA A 82 -6.51 -11.91 -16.83
C ALA A 82 -7.18 -10.54 -16.62
N ALA A 83 -8.41 -10.39 -17.11
CA ALA A 83 -9.17 -9.16 -16.92
C ALA A 83 -9.50 -8.93 -15.44
N LYS A 84 -9.97 -9.95 -14.73
CA LYS A 84 -10.28 -9.88 -13.28
C LYS A 84 -9.02 -9.60 -12.45
N CYS A 85 -7.92 -10.26 -12.78
CA CYS A 85 -6.62 -10.10 -12.12
C CYS A 85 -6.12 -8.66 -12.24
N LYS A 86 -6.20 -8.07 -13.44
CA LYS A 86 -5.81 -6.67 -13.65
C LYS A 86 -6.63 -5.72 -12.77
N ILE A 87 -7.95 -5.87 -12.77
CA ILE A 87 -8.84 -5.01 -11.97
C ILE A 87 -8.49 -5.11 -10.48
N MET A 88 -8.30 -6.34 -9.98
CA MET A 88 -7.96 -6.56 -8.57
C MET A 88 -6.59 -5.98 -8.20
N LEU A 89 -5.58 -6.16 -9.06
CA LEU A 89 -4.24 -5.60 -8.85
C LEU A 89 -4.25 -4.06 -8.85
N ASP A 90 -4.98 -3.45 -9.78
CA ASP A 90 -5.12 -1.98 -9.84
C ASP A 90 -5.81 -1.44 -8.58
N LEU A 91 -6.88 -2.10 -8.12
CA LEU A 91 -7.58 -1.74 -6.88
C LEU A 91 -6.69 -1.91 -5.65
N GLN A 92 -6.05 -3.07 -5.50
CA GLN A 92 -5.16 -3.36 -4.39
C GLN A 92 -3.98 -2.39 -4.35
N TRP A 93 -3.42 -2.03 -5.52
CA TRP A 93 -2.36 -1.03 -5.63
C TRP A 93 -2.80 0.35 -5.14
N ALA A 94 -4.00 0.80 -5.51
CA ALA A 94 -4.54 2.07 -5.04
C ALA A 94 -4.74 2.07 -3.51
N LEU A 95 -5.37 1.03 -2.96
CA LEU A 95 -5.63 0.90 -1.52
C LEU A 95 -4.34 0.85 -0.71
N ILE A 96 -3.37 0.03 -1.11
CA ILE A 96 -2.10 -0.10 -0.38
C ILE A 96 -1.26 1.17 -0.49
N THR A 97 -1.35 1.91 -1.60
CA THR A 97 -0.70 3.22 -1.73
C THR A 97 -1.23 4.21 -0.70
N ILE A 98 -2.56 4.27 -0.54
CA ILE A 98 -3.19 5.12 0.48
C ILE A 98 -2.76 4.68 1.88
N ALA A 99 -2.80 3.39 2.19
CA ALA A 99 -2.38 2.86 3.49
C ALA A 99 -0.89 3.12 3.78
N ALA A 100 -0.01 3.01 2.79
CA ALA A 100 1.42 3.27 2.95
C ALA A 100 1.74 4.76 3.12
N MET A 101 0.95 5.64 2.48
CA MET A 101 1.00 7.08 2.73
C MET A 101 0.54 7.40 4.15
N SER A 102 -0.53 6.76 4.62
CA SER A 102 -1.09 7.06 5.94
C SER A 102 -0.27 6.53 7.11
N GLY A 103 0.65 5.59 6.86
CA GLY A 103 1.39 4.88 7.92
C GLY A 103 0.69 3.60 8.40
N GLY A 104 -0.48 3.26 7.84
CA GLY A 104 -1.25 2.05 8.17
C GLY A 104 -0.67 0.75 7.63
N ALA A 105 0.27 0.80 6.68
CA ALA A 105 0.76 -0.41 5.99
C ALA A 105 1.49 -1.43 6.90
N GLU A 106 1.97 -1.03 8.09
CA GLU A 106 2.61 -1.94 9.07
C GLU A 106 1.72 -2.37 10.23
N TYR A 107 0.46 -1.93 10.24
CA TYR A 107 -0.45 -2.14 11.37
C TYR A 107 -1.72 -2.86 10.90
N PRO A 108 -1.61 -4.09 10.35
CA PRO A 108 -2.75 -4.86 9.87
C PRO A 108 -3.78 -5.16 10.98
N GLU A 109 -3.34 -5.17 12.23
CA GLU A 109 -4.19 -5.34 13.42
C GLU A 109 -5.15 -4.17 13.67
N LEU A 110 -4.93 -3.02 13.04
CA LEU A 110 -5.87 -1.89 13.10
C LEU A 110 -7.04 -2.06 12.12
N LEU A 111 -7.00 -3.05 11.24
CA LEU A 111 -8.12 -3.35 10.36
C LEU A 111 -9.20 -4.10 11.16
N PRO A 112 -10.48 -3.70 11.05
CA PRO A 112 -11.59 -4.45 11.63
C PRO A 112 -11.58 -5.89 11.11
N SER A 113 -12.01 -6.83 11.95
CA SER A 113 -12.21 -8.20 11.48
C SER A 113 -13.28 -8.23 10.39
N VAL A 114 -13.34 -9.31 9.60
CA VAL A 114 -14.37 -9.45 8.54
C VAL A 114 -15.78 -9.33 9.15
N ASP A 115 -15.98 -9.86 10.35
CA ASP A 115 -17.23 -9.77 11.09
C ASP A 115 -17.56 -8.33 11.50
N ASP A 116 -16.56 -7.55 11.89
CA ASP A 116 -16.71 -6.12 12.23
C ASP A 116 -17.00 -5.27 10.99
N PHE A 117 -16.41 -5.61 9.83
CA PHE A 117 -16.65 -4.89 8.58
C PHE A 117 -18.08 -5.10 8.08
N ASP A 118 -18.59 -6.34 8.15
CA ASP A 118 -19.99 -6.63 7.83
C ASP A 118 -20.95 -5.91 8.79
N ALA A 119 -20.63 -5.84 10.08
CA ALA A 119 -21.41 -5.07 11.05
C ALA A 119 -21.39 -3.56 10.77
N MET A 120 -20.24 -3.00 10.38
CA MET A 120 -20.12 -1.59 9.97
C MET A 120 -20.89 -1.28 8.69
N MET A 121 -20.88 -2.19 7.72
CA MET A 121 -21.59 -2.06 6.44
C MET A 121 -23.11 -2.27 6.57
N GLN A 122 -23.56 -2.98 7.61
CA GLN A 122 -24.98 -3.24 7.88
C GLN A 122 -25.65 -2.15 8.74
N GLY A 123 -24.91 -1.15 9.21
CA GLY A 123 -25.46 0.05 9.85
C GLY A 123 -25.90 -0.17 11.29
N THR A 124 -25.02 0.13 12.25
CA THR A 124 -25.46 0.47 13.60
C THR A 124 -26.05 1.88 13.60
N ALA A 125 -27.34 1.93 13.30
CA ALA A 125 -28.24 2.89 13.94
C ALA A 125 -28.15 2.69 15.46
N GLY A 126 -27.36 3.53 16.10
CA GLY A 126 -27.14 3.47 17.55
C GLY A 126 -26.09 4.48 17.97
N VAL A 127 -26.31 5.75 17.64
CA VAL A 127 -25.61 6.84 18.34
C VAL A 127 -26.18 6.85 19.76
N ASP A 128 -25.45 6.25 20.72
CA ASP A 128 -25.63 6.56 22.13
C ASP A 128 -24.49 7.50 22.54
N LEU A 129 -24.81 8.79 22.63
CA LEU A 129 -23.96 9.78 23.28
C LEU A 129 -24.18 9.63 24.79
N GLY A 130 -23.39 8.77 25.42
CA GLY A 130 -23.46 8.51 26.85
C GLY A 130 -22.08 8.32 27.47
N PHE A 131 -21.62 9.38 28.13
CA PHE A 131 -20.48 9.55 29.04
C PHE A 131 -19.14 10.03 28.44
#